data_AF-A0A444K1B4-F1
#
_entry.id   AF-A0A444K1B4-F1
#
_cell.length_a   1.000
_cell.length_b   1.000
_cell.length_c   1.000
_cell.angle_alpha   90.00
_cell.angle_beta   90.00
_cell.angle_gamma   90.00
#
_symmetry.space_group_name_H-M   'P 1'
#
loop_
_entity.id
_entity.type
_entity.pdbx_description
1 polymer ?
#
loop_
_entity_poly.entity_id
_entity_poly.type
_entity_poly.pdbx_seq_one_letter_code
_entity_poly.pdbx_strand_id
1 'polypeptide(L)' 'FKAVARQKNGLRSRMQAILEQTMPPERAEGAAAALLMLIEGATLLAQMGEADAAIGNARKAAAAIIAGAWGRQ' A
#
# COMPACT_ATOMS: atom_id res chain seq x y z
N PHE A 1 -1.29 18.17 11.10
CA PHE A 1 -0.71 17.94 9.74
C PHE A 1 0.69 17.32 9.76
N LYS A 2 1.73 17.96 10.31
CA LYS A 2 3.11 17.41 10.31
C LYS A 2 3.23 16.02 10.98
N ALA A 3 2.54 15.79 12.10
CA ALA A 3 2.56 14.49 12.78
C ALA A 3 1.95 13.36 11.92
N VAL A 4 0.80 13.62 11.28
CA VAL A 4 0.13 12.68 10.36
C VAL A 4 1.04 12.35 9.16
N ALA A 5 1.68 13.36 8.58
CA ALA A 5 2.63 13.15 7.47
C ALA A 5 3.81 12.28 7.89
N ARG A 6 4.39 12.49 9.09
CA ARG A 6 5.47 11.63 9.62
C ARG A 6 5.01 10.20 9.83
N GLN A 7 3.81 9.98 10.36
CA GLN A 7 3.25 8.65 10.55
C GLN A 7 3.09 7.91 9.22
N LYS A 8 2.51 8.58 8.22
CA LYS A 8 2.33 8.03 6.86
C LYS A 8 3.68 7.70 6.20
N ASN A 9 4.66 8.58 6.32
CA ASN A 9 6.01 8.34 5.80
C ASN A 9 6.68 7.17 6.53
N GLY A 10 6.51 7.08 7.86
CA GLY A 10 7.02 5.95 8.64
C GLY A 10 6.40 4.62 8.23
N LEU A 11 5.10 4.59 7.93
CA LEU A 11 4.42 3.40 7.41
C LEU A 11 4.95 3.03 6.02
N ARG A 12 5.08 4.01 5.12
CA ARG A 12 5.65 3.79 3.77
C ARG A 12 7.05 3.20 3.84
N SER A 13 7.94 3.79 4.65
CA SER A 13 9.32 3.29 4.79
C SER A 13 9.37 1.87 5.36
N ARG A 14 8.50 1.52 6.31
CA ARG A 14 8.41 0.13 6.83
C ARG A 14 7.93 -0.84 5.76
N MET A 15 6.92 -0.47 4.97
CA MET A 15 6.44 -1.32 3.87
C MET A 15 7.52 -1.50 2.81
N GLN A 16 8.24 -0.43 2.44
CA GLN A 16 9.36 -0.51 1.51
C GLN A 16 10.43 -1.49 2.03
N ALA A 17 10.87 -1.35 3.27
CA ALA A 17 11.88 -2.24 3.86
C ALA A 17 11.43 -3.72 3.93
N ILE A 18 10.13 -3.99 4.04
CA ILE A 18 9.60 -5.36 3.95
C ILE A 18 9.68 -5.86 2.50
N LEU A 19 9.28 -5.04 1.54
CA LEU A 19 9.23 -5.43 0.13
C LEU A 19 10.63 -5.62 -0.46
N GLU A 20 11.60 -4.80 -0.07
CA GLU A 20 13.02 -4.90 -0.46
C GLU A 20 13.64 -6.26 -0.15
N GLN A 21 13.07 -7.03 0.78
CA GLN A 21 13.52 -8.41 1.06
C GLN A 21 13.24 -9.36 -0.11
N THR A 22 12.39 -8.97 -1.07
CA THR A 22 11.89 -9.84 -2.16
C THR A 22 11.88 -9.19 -3.53
N MET A 23 12.15 -7.88 -3.65
CA MET A 23 12.16 -7.15 -4.93
C MET A 23 13.18 -6.01 -4.93
N PRO A 24 13.60 -5.51 -6.12
CA PRO A 24 14.52 -4.38 -6.22
C PRO A 24 14.02 -3.11 -5.51
N PRO A 25 14.91 -2.28 -4.96
CA PRO A 25 14.54 -1.08 -4.18
C PRO A 25 13.58 -0.14 -4.90
N GLU A 26 13.78 0.11 -6.20
CA GLU A 26 12.94 1.03 -6.98
C GLU A 26 11.50 0.50 -7.11
N ARG A 27 11.35 -0.82 -7.22
CA ARG A 27 10.04 -1.47 -7.27
C ARG A 27 9.39 -1.53 -5.89
N ALA A 28 10.17 -1.76 -4.85
CA ALA A 28 9.70 -1.75 -3.47
C ALA A 28 9.20 -0.37 -3.04
N GLU A 29 9.91 0.70 -3.41
CA GLU A 29 9.49 2.08 -3.15
C GLU A 29 8.15 2.39 -3.85
N GLY A 30 8.04 2.08 -5.15
CA GLY A 30 6.82 2.29 -5.92
C GLY A 30 5.62 1.49 -5.37
N ALA A 31 5.84 0.22 -5.04
CA ALA A 31 4.81 -0.63 -4.44
C ALA A 31 4.39 -0.13 -3.04
N ALA A 32 5.34 0.27 -2.19
CA ALA A 32 5.03 0.83 -0.86
C ALA A 32 4.22 2.13 -0.94
N ALA A 33 4.53 3.01 -1.90
CA ALA A 33 3.75 4.22 -2.15
C ALA A 33 2.31 3.89 -2.61
N ALA A 34 2.17 2.98 -3.57
CA ALA A 34 0.86 2.55 -4.07
C ALA A 34 0.02 1.88 -2.97
N LEU A 35 0.62 1.04 -2.13
CA LEU A 35 -0.05 0.40 -1.00
C LEU A 35 -0.54 1.41 0.04
N LEU A 36 0.26 2.45 0.34
CA LEU A 36 -0.17 3.52 1.24
C LEU A 36 -1.40 4.26 0.68
N MET A 37 -1.35 4.67 -0.60
CA MET A 37 -2.47 5.34 -1.26
C MET A 37 -3.73 4.47 -1.28
N LEU A 38 -3.56 3.17 -1.50
CA LEU A 38 -4.67 2.21 -1.48
C LEU A 38 -5.31 2.10 -0.09
N ILE A 39 -4.52 2.05 0.98
CA ILE A 39 -5.03 2.02 2.36
C ILE A 39 -5.83 3.30 2.66
N GLU A 40 -5.36 4.45 2.20
CA GLU A 40 -6.05 5.73 2.37
C GLU A 40 -7.39 5.76 1.62
N GLY A 41 -7.40 5.34 0.35
CA GLY A 41 -8.62 5.23 -0.44
C GLY A 41 -9.63 4.24 0.17
N ALA A 42 -9.15 3.09 0.63
CA ALA A 42 -9.99 2.08 1.30
C ALA A 42 -10.57 2.61 2.61
N THR A 43 -9.80 3.38 3.39
CA THR A 43 -10.28 4.01 4.62
C THR A 43 -11.38 5.03 4.33
N LEU A 44 -11.22 5.82 3.26
CA LEU A 44 -12.23 6.79 2.84
C LEU A 44 -13.52 6.10 2.39
N LEU A 45 -13.44 5.05 1.57
CA LEU A 45 -14.61 4.27 1.15
C LEU A 45 -15.30 3.58 2.33
N ALA A 46 -14.53 3.06 3.29
CA ALA A 46 -15.09 2.46 4.50
C ALA A 46 -15.89 3.48 5.33
N GLN A 47 -15.41 4.73 5.43
CA GLN A 47 -16.12 5.83 6.10
C GLN A 47 -17.40 6.25 5.37
N MET A 48 -17.52 5.95 4.07
CA MET A 48 -18.71 6.20 3.27
C MET A 48 -19.77 5.08 3.37
N GLY A 49 -19.54 4.07 4.21
CA GLY A 49 -20.46 2.94 4.41
C GLY A 49 -20.11 1.69 3.60
N GLU A 50 -18.99 1.68 2.88
CA GLU A 50 -18.57 0.54 2.05
C GLU A 50 -17.50 -0.34 2.73
N ALA A 51 -17.48 -0.44 4.07
CA ALA A 51 -16.37 -1.03 4.82
C ALA A 51 -15.92 -2.43 4.33
N ASP A 52 -16.85 -3.37 4.20
CA ASP A 52 -16.52 -4.75 3.79
C ASP A 52 -16.00 -4.81 2.35
N ALA A 53 -16.64 -4.07 1.44
CA ALA A 53 -16.25 -3.99 0.04
C ALA A 53 -14.89 -3.30 -0.12
N ALA A 54 -14.65 -2.21 0.62
CA ALA A 54 -13.40 -1.46 0.61
C ALA A 54 -12.23 -2.32 1.11
N ILE A 55 -12.40 -3.05 2.22
CA ILE A 55 -11.37 -3.96 2.74
C ILE A 55 -11.10 -5.10 1.75
N GLY A 56 -12.16 -5.71 1.21
CA GLY A 56 -12.04 -6.80 0.24
C GLY A 56 -11.31 -6.37 -1.03
N ASN A 57 -11.68 -5.22 -1.59
CA ASN A 57 -11.08 -4.67 -2.81
C ASN A 57 -9.63 -4.21 -2.57
N ALA A 58 -9.35 -3.57 -1.43
CA ALA A 58 -7.99 -3.19 -1.05
C ALA A 58 -7.07 -4.40 -0.95
N ARG A 59 -7.53 -5.51 -0.38
CA ARG A 59 -6.74 -6.74 -0.32
C ARG A 59 -6.41 -7.28 -1.71
N LYS A 60 -7.39 -7.34 -2.60
CA LYS A 60 -7.20 -7.81 -3.98
C LYS A 60 -6.23 -6.92 -4.76
N ALA A 61 -6.41 -5.60 -4.67
CA ALA A 61 -5.53 -4.64 -5.33
C ALA A 61 -4.11 -4.68 -4.78
N ALA A 62 -3.94 -4.82 -3.45
CA ALA A 62 -2.62 -4.97 -2.84
C ALA A 62 -1.90 -6.22 -3.36
N ALA A 63 -2.60 -7.36 -3.45
CA ALA A 63 -2.03 -8.59 -4.02
C ALA A 63 -1.59 -8.40 -5.48
N ALA A 64 -2.40 -7.70 -6.29
CA ALA A 64 -2.05 -7.39 -7.68
C ALA A 64 -0.85 -6.45 -7.80
N ILE A 65 -0.74 -5.43 -6.94
CA ILE A 65 0.41 -4.50 -6.88
C ILE A 65 1.69 -5.27 -6.56
N ILE A 66 1.66 -6.12 -5.53
CA ILE A 66 2.82 -6.91 -5.11
C ILE A 66 3.24 -7.88 -6.22
N ALA A 67 2.28 -8.60 -6.81
CA ALA A 67 2.54 -9.53 -7.91
C ALA A 67 3.12 -8.82 -9.15
N GLY A 68 2.60 -7.64 -9.50
CA GLY A 68 3.12 -6.84 -10.61
C GLY A 68 4.53 -6.30 -10.34
N ALA A 69 4.83 -5.96 -9.09
CA ALA A 69 6.14 -5.44 -8.68
C ALA A 69 7.24 -6.52 -8.66
N TRP A 70 6.91 -7.79 -8.41
CA TRP A 70 7.88 -8.88 -8.57
C TRP A 70 8.36 -9.05 -10.02
N GLY A 71 7.61 -8.54 -10.99
CA GLY A 71 7.83 -8.79 -12.40
C GLY A 71 7.29 -10.17 -12.75
N ARG A 72 6.48 -10.25 -13.82
CA ARG A 72 6.09 -11.55 -14.37
C ARG A 72 7.37 -12.31 -14.74
N GLN A 73 7.57 -13.49 -14.13
CA GLN A 73 8.30 -14.57 -14.79
C GLN A 73 7.48 -15.04 -16.00
#